data_AF-A0A4W4E398-F1
#
_entry.id   AF-A0A4W4E398-F1
#
_cell.length_a   1.000
_cell.length_b   1.000
_cell.length_c   1.000
_cell.angle_alpha   90.00
_cell.angle_beta   90.00
_cell.angle_gamma   90.00
#
_symmetry.space_group_name_H-M   'P 1'
#
loop_
_entity.id
_entity.type
_entity.pdbx_description
1 polymer ?
#
loop_
_entity_poly.entity_id
_entity_poly.type
_entity_poly.pdbx_seq_one_letter_code
_entity_poly.pdbx_strand_id
1 'polypeptide(L)'
;QSWSKEVAASSQDWANTCAMAHGPPSSRMIRGYQMGENLFQSTTPLTWTDVVTAWHSEYKNYKYGFGSINGKSIGHYTQVVWYSSYKVGCGIAKCGDRYFYSCRYYRAYVTGISMVWLRTQRECPALPAHKLVKTNSAVSVITQLTVYLSVELIKYHCEENITASHCITS
;
A
#
# COMPACT_ATOMS: atom_id res chain seq x y z
N GLN A 1 8.49 0.82 4.76
CA GLN A 1 7.47 0.42 5.77
C GLN A 1 8.06 -0.64 6.70
N SER A 2 7.58 -0.74 7.94
CA SER A 2 8.00 -1.74 8.95
C SER A 2 6.78 -2.33 9.68
N TRP A 3 6.88 -3.54 10.24
CA TRP A 3 5.78 -4.15 11.01
C TRP A 3 5.57 -3.45 12.35
N SER A 4 4.30 -3.26 12.73
CA SER A 4 3.91 -2.78 14.06
C SER A 4 2.93 -3.73 14.72
N LYS A 5 3.32 -4.31 15.87
CA LYS A 5 2.46 -5.18 16.67
C LYS A 5 1.18 -4.47 17.15
N GLU A 6 1.29 -3.20 17.54
CA GLU A 6 0.14 -2.37 17.98
C GLU A 6 -0.87 -2.16 16.84
N VAL A 7 -0.37 -1.90 15.63
CA VAL A 7 -1.23 -1.74 14.44
C VAL A 7 -1.84 -3.07 14.01
N ALA A 8 -1.08 -4.17 14.15
CA ALA A 8 -1.54 -5.51 13.80
C ALA A 8 -2.64 -5.99 14.75
N ALA A 9 -2.50 -5.76 16.06
CA ALA A 9 -3.55 -6.03 17.04
C ALA A 9 -4.84 -5.27 16.67
N SER A 10 -4.72 -3.96 16.43
CA SER A 10 -5.87 -3.13 16.02
C SER A 10 -6.53 -3.61 14.72
N SER A 11 -5.74 -4.06 13.74
CA SER A 11 -6.26 -4.59 12.47
C SER A 11 -6.91 -5.98 12.64
N GLN A 12 -6.35 -6.82 13.50
CA GLN A 12 -6.92 -8.12 13.85
C GLN A 12 -8.24 -7.96 14.61
N ASP A 13 -8.33 -7.02 15.55
CA ASP A 13 -9.57 -6.69 16.25
C ASP A 13 -10.67 -6.29 15.27
N TRP A 14 -10.33 -5.49 14.24
CA TRP A 14 -11.28 -5.14 13.18
C TRP A 14 -11.68 -6.34 12.33
N ALA A 15 -10.73 -7.18 11.92
CA ALA A 15 -11.04 -8.40 11.17
C ALA A 15 -12.00 -9.31 11.95
N ASN A 16 -11.81 -9.44 13.27
CA ASN A 16 -12.65 -10.25 14.14
C ASN A 16 -14.10 -9.76 14.26
N THR A 17 -14.38 -8.49 13.95
CA THR A 17 -15.77 -7.98 13.92
C THR A 17 -16.60 -8.58 12.78
N CYS A 18 -15.94 -9.13 11.75
CA CYS A 18 -16.59 -9.64 10.55
C CYS A 18 -17.53 -8.63 9.85
N ALA A 19 -17.31 -7.32 10.05
CA ALA A 19 -18.13 -6.28 9.45
C ALA A 19 -18.01 -6.21 7.91
N MET A 20 -16.90 -6.72 7.35
CA MET A 20 -16.62 -6.74 5.90
C MET A 20 -16.75 -5.37 5.22
N ALA A 21 -16.57 -4.30 5.99
CA ALA A 21 -16.68 -2.92 5.57
C ALA A 21 -15.69 -2.06 6.35
N HIS A 22 -15.46 -0.83 5.88
CA HIS A 22 -14.73 0.17 6.67
C HIS A 22 -15.59 0.62 7.85
N GLY A 23 -14.96 0.74 9.02
CA GLY A 23 -15.58 1.33 10.19
C GLY A 23 -15.48 2.87 10.19
N PRO A 24 -16.09 3.54 11.18
CA PRO A 24 -15.85 4.96 11.41
C PRO A 24 -14.36 5.22 11.69
N PRO A 25 -13.82 6.42 11.42
CA PRO A 25 -12.43 6.76 11.76
C PRO A 25 -12.02 6.42 13.20
N SER A 26 -12.96 6.57 14.15
CA SER A 26 -12.77 6.24 15.57
C SER A 26 -12.39 4.78 15.81
N SER A 27 -12.77 3.85 14.92
CA SER A 27 -12.44 2.42 15.06
C SER A 27 -10.98 2.10 14.72
N ARG A 28 -10.21 3.07 14.24
CA ARG A 28 -8.82 2.92 13.80
C ARG A 28 -7.92 4.05 14.28
N MET A 29 -8.15 4.52 15.51
CA MET A 29 -7.30 5.50 16.19
C MET A 29 -6.22 4.80 17.02
N ILE A 30 -4.96 5.17 16.81
CA ILE A 30 -3.83 4.73 17.63
C ILE A 30 -3.05 5.97 18.05
N ARG A 31 -2.90 6.19 19.37
CA ARG A 31 -2.18 7.33 19.98
C ARG A 31 -2.63 8.69 19.42
N GLY A 32 -3.94 8.87 19.22
CA GLY A 32 -4.52 10.10 18.69
C GLY A 32 -4.40 10.28 17.16
N TYR A 33 -3.84 9.31 16.44
CA TYR A 33 -3.75 9.35 14.98
C TYR A 33 -4.72 8.36 14.33
N GLN A 34 -5.41 8.80 13.28
CA GLN A 34 -6.21 7.91 12.44
C GLN A 34 -5.29 7.08 11.54
N MET A 35 -5.45 5.77 11.58
CA MET A 35 -4.75 4.84 10.69
C MET A 35 -5.43 4.79 9.32
N GLY A 36 -4.63 4.57 8.27
CA GLY A 36 -5.13 4.11 6.97
C GLY A 36 -5.62 2.67 7.06
N GLU A 37 -6.42 2.21 6.09
CA GLU A 37 -7.01 0.87 6.11
C GLU A 37 -7.21 0.35 4.70
N ASN A 38 -6.74 -0.87 4.44
CA ASN A 38 -7.10 -1.66 3.27
C ASN A 38 -7.82 -2.93 3.74
N LEU A 39 -8.89 -3.28 3.04
CA LEU A 39 -9.73 -4.43 3.36
C LEU A 39 -9.84 -5.36 2.15
N PHE A 40 -9.99 -6.66 2.41
CA PHE A 40 -10.22 -7.64 1.36
C PHE A 40 -11.09 -8.77 1.89
N GLN A 41 -11.91 -9.37 1.03
CA GLN A 41 -12.71 -10.54 1.37
C GLN A 41 -12.61 -11.61 0.29
N SER A 42 -12.68 -12.87 0.71
CA SER A 42 -12.68 -14.04 -0.18
C SER A 42 -13.55 -15.15 0.38
N THR A 43 -14.08 -16.01 -0.48
CA THR A 43 -14.75 -17.27 -0.08
C THR A 43 -13.74 -18.40 0.19
N THR A 44 -12.49 -18.22 -0.22
CA THR A 44 -11.39 -19.16 0.03
C THR A 44 -10.23 -18.46 0.75
N PRO A 45 -9.42 -19.19 1.55
CA PRO A 45 -8.22 -18.62 2.13
C PRO A 45 -7.23 -18.30 1.00
N LEU A 46 -6.70 -17.08 1.01
CA LEU A 46 -5.71 -16.57 0.08
C LEU A 46 -4.42 -16.27 0.84
N THR A 47 -3.30 -16.32 0.12
CA THR A 47 -2.05 -15.84 0.71
C THR A 47 -2.10 -14.32 0.80
N TRP A 48 -1.33 -13.75 1.74
CA TRP A 48 -1.15 -12.31 1.78
C TRP A 48 -0.51 -11.74 0.51
N THR A 49 0.23 -12.56 -0.24
CA THR A 49 0.75 -12.16 -1.56
C THR A 49 -0.38 -11.90 -2.54
N ASP A 50 -1.39 -12.76 -2.59
CA ASP A 50 -2.54 -12.60 -3.50
C ASP A 50 -3.36 -11.37 -3.11
N VAL A 51 -3.65 -11.20 -1.82
CA VAL A 51 -4.42 -10.07 -1.28
C VAL A 51 -3.74 -8.73 -1.58
N VAL A 52 -2.44 -8.61 -1.26
CA VAL A 52 -1.70 -7.38 -1.50
C VAL A 52 -1.52 -7.12 -3.00
N THR A 53 -1.37 -8.17 -3.82
CA THR A 53 -1.32 -8.03 -5.28
C THR A 53 -2.65 -7.51 -5.84
N ALA A 54 -3.78 -7.97 -5.30
CA ALA A 54 -5.10 -7.47 -5.68
C ALA A 54 -5.25 -5.98 -5.38
N TRP A 55 -4.88 -5.54 -4.17
CA TRP A 55 -4.82 -4.11 -3.82
C TRP A 55 -3.89 -3.31 -4.73
N HIS A 56 -2.69 -3.84 -5.00
CA HIS A 56 -1.71 -3.20 -5.86
C HIS A 56 -2.23 -3.05 -7.30
N SER A 57 -3.00 -4.02 -7.81
CA SER A 57 -3.46 -4.06 -9.21
C SER A 57 -4.28 -2.85 -9.66
N GLU A 58 -4.78 -2.05 -8.73
CA GLU A 58 -5.42 -0.76 -9.02
C GLU A 58 -4.47 0.25 -9.68
N TYR A 59 -3.15 0.03 -9.67
CA TYR A 59 -2.18 0.84 -10.43
C TYR A 59 -2.56 0.98 -11.91
N LYS A 60 -3.22 -0.02 -12.49
CA LYS A 60 -3.71 -0.01 -13.88
C LYS A 60 -4.75 1.08 -14.15
N ASN A 61 -5.39 1.59 -13.10
CA ASN A 61 -6.38 2.67 -13.16
C ASN A 61 -5.81 4.01 -12.68
N TYR A 62 -4.54 4.07 -12.30
CA TYR A 62 -3.89 5.23 -11.72
C TYR A 62 -2.90 5.87 -12.70
N LYS A 63 -2.92 7.20 -12.81
CA LYS A 63 -1.83 7.97 -13.41
C LYS A 63 -1.28 8.97 -12.40
N TYR A 64 0.04 9.00 -12.28
CA TYR A 64 0.73 9.92 -11.38
C TYR A 64 0.35 11.37 -11.68
N GLY A 65 0.04 12.15 -10.64
CA GLY A 65 -0.38 13.56 -10.75
C GLY A 65 -1.84 13.78 -11.19
N PHE A 66 -2.51 12.76 -11.76
CA PHE A 66 -3.91 12.86 -12.22
C PHE A 66 -4.88 12.08 -11.32
N GLY A 67 -4.43 11.00 -10.68
CA GLY A 67 -5.30 10.12 -9.92
C GLY A 67 -5.94 9.05 -10.80
N SER A 68 -7.25 8.81 -10.63
CA SER A 68 -7.95 7.77 -11.39
C SER A 68 -8.16 8.22 -12.84
N ILE A 69 -7.73 7.42 -13.81
CA ILE A 69 -7.85 7.75 -15.25
C ILE A 69 -9.18 7.33 -15.88
N ASN A 70 -9.97 6.53 -15.16
CA ASN A 70 -11.18 5.90 -15.68
C ASN A 70 -12.31 5.84 -14.63
N GLY A 71 -12.20 6.64 -13.57
CA GLY A 71 -13.17 6.69 -12.46
C GLY A 71 -13.19 5.45 -11.55
N LYS A 72 -12.32 4.45 -11.78
CA LYS A 72 -12.22 3.27 -10.92
C LYS A 72 -11.44 3.57 -9.64
N SER A 73 -11.64 2.70 -8.65
CA SER A 73 -10.95 2.77 -7.36
C SER A 73 -9.44 2.62 -7.52
N ILE A 74 -8.72 3.45 -6.77
CA ILE A 74 -7.24 3.50 -6.68
C ILE A 74 -6.76 3.60 -5.22
N GLY A 75 -7.69 3.54 -4.27
CA GLY A 75 -7.43 3.79 -2.85
C GLY A 75 -6.52 2.75 -2.22
N HIS A 76 -6.69 1.47 -2.58
CA HIS A 76 -5.87 0.40 -2.05
C HIS A 76 -4.44 0.51 -2.55
N TYR A 77 -4.26 0.74 -3.86
CA TYR A 77 -2.93 0.94 -4.44
C TYR A 77 -2.24 2.16 -3.83
N THR A 78 -2.91 3.32 -3.82
CA THR A 78 -2.32 4.56 -3.27
C THR A 78 -1.93 4.42 -1.80
N GLN A 79 -2.71 3.69 -0.99
CA GLN A 79 -2.36 3.40 0.40
C GLN A 79 -1.16 2.43 0.53
N VAL A 80 -1.05 1.40 -0.32
CA VAL A 80 0.09 0.46 -0.32
C VAL A 80 1.40 1.20 -0.59
N VAL A 81 1.37 2.20 -1.49
CA VAL A 81 2.56 2.93 -1.96
C VAL A 81 2.76 4.28 -1.27
N TRP A 82 1.94 4.60 -0.26
CA TRP A 82 1.97 5.90 0.40
C TRP A 82 3.27 6.12 1.18
N TYR A 83 4.07 7.10 0.77
CA TYR A 83 5.40 7.35 1.34
C TYR A 83 5.37 7.64 2.85
N SER A 84 4.31 8.33 3.33
CA SER A 84 4.19 8.72 4.74
C SER A 84 3.78 7.54 5.62
N SER A 85 3.26 6.47 5.03
CA SER A 85 3.02 5.21 5.74
C SER A 85 4.35 4.56 6.04
N TYR A 86 4.75 4.54 7.32
CA TYR A 86 6.03 3.95 7.74
C TYR A 86 5.86 2.67 8.57
N LYS A 87 4.66 2.43 9.11
CA LYS A 87 4.30 1.22 9.86
C LYS A 87 3.02 0.62 9.32
N VAL A 88 2.97 -0.72 9.26
CA VAL A 88 1.80 -1.49 8.84
C VAL A 88 1.55 -2.63 9.82
N GLY A 89 0.28 -2.99 9.99
CA GLY A 89 -0.16 -4.12 10.79
C GLY A 89 -1.40 -4.74 10.17
N CYS A 90 -1.47 -6.07 10.11
CA CYS A 90 -2.55 -6.77 9.39
C CYS A 90 -3.12 -7.91 10.22
N GLY A 91 -4.40 -8.22 9.98
CA GLY A 91 -5.11 -9.33 10.58
C GLY A 91 -6.05 -10.02 9.61
N ILE A 92 -6.40 -11.27 9.91
CA ILE A 92 -7.33 -12.09 9.13
C ILE A 92 -8.30 -12.79 10.07
N ALA A 93 -9.58 -12.83 9.71
CA ALA A 93 -10.59 -13.60 10.43
C ALA A 93 -11.39 -14.49 9.46
N LYS A 94 -11.81 -15.66 9.94
CA LYS A 94 -12.80 -16.50 9.25
C LYS A 94 -14.19 -16.09 9.74
N CYS A 95 -14.99 -15.56 8.84
CA CYS A 95 -16.32 -14.99 9.07
C CYS A 95 -17.37 -15.83 8.35
N GLY A 96 -17.78 -16.95 8.97
CA GLY A 96 -18.67 -17.92 8.34
C GLY A 96 -18.01 -18.61 7.15
N ASP A 97 -18.58 -18.41 5.96
CA ASP A 97 -18.10 -18.91 4.66
C ASP A 97 -17.07 -17.99 3.99
N ARG A 98 -16.70 -16.89 4.65
CA ARG A 98 -15.75 -15.90 4.13
C ARG A 98 -14.50 -15.76 4.98
N TYR A 99 -13.44 -15.26 4.37
CA TYR A 99 -12.21 -14.80 4.99
C TYR A 99 -12.13 -13.29 4.83
N PHE A 100 -11.96 -12.57 5.94
CA PHE A 100 -11.86 -11.11 5.97
C PHE A 100 -10.44 -10.71 6.35
N TYR A 101 -9.79 -9.95 5.48
CA TYR A 101 -8.43 -9.45 5.64
C TYR A 101 -8.48 -7.95 5.90
N SER A 102 -7.73 -7.50 6.90
CA SER A 102 -7.53 -6.10 7.22
C SER A 102 -6.04 -5.82 7.26
N CYS A 103 -5.61 -4.70 6.69
CA CYS A 103 -4.32 -4.08 6.96
C CYS A 103 -4.54 -2.62 7.33
N ARG A 104 -3.92 -2.18 8.43
CA ARG A 104 -3.91 -0.78 8.87
C ARG A 104 -2.51 -0.19 8.73
N TYR A 105 -2.47 1.10 8.44
CA TYR A 105 -1.24 1.85 8.11
C TYR A 105 -1.10 3.07 9.02
N TYR A 106 0.09 3.26 9.58
CA TYR A 106 0.38 4.46 10.38
C TYR A 106 0.56 5.65 9.44
N ARG A 107 -0.34 6.63 9.54
CA ARG A 107 -0.67 7.70 8.56
C ARG A 107 -1.50 7.20 7.37
N ALA A 108 -2.75 7.65 7.30
CA ALA A 108 -3.64 7.40 6.19
C ALA A 108 -3.20 8.18 4.93
N TYR A 109 -3.48 7.61 3.76
CA TYR A 109 -3.55 8.40 2.53
C TYR A 109 -4.67 9.45 2.67
N VAL A 110 -4.39 10.70 2.27
CA VAL A 110 -5.35 11.80 2.31
C VAL A 110 -5.68 12.21 0.87
N THR A 111 -6.94 12.04 0.48
CA THR A 111 -7.45 12.45 -0.84
C THR A 111 -7.32 13.97 -1.00
N GLY A 112 -6.86 14.42 -2.18
CA GLY A 112 -6.68 15.84 -2.49
C GLY A 112 -5.27 16.38 -2.23
N ILE A 113 -4.40 15.64 -1.52
CA ILE A 113 -2.96 15.91 -1.55
C ILE A 113 -2.41 15.24 -2.81
N SER A 114 -2.08 16.05 -3.82
CA SER A 114 -1.40 15.55 -5.01
C SER A 114 -0.07 14.89 -4.61
N MET A 115 0.20 13.68 -5.09
CA MET A 115 1.52 13.03 -4.93
C MET A 115 2.66 13.90 -5.51
N VAL A 116 2.32 14.93 -6.30
CA VAL A 116 3.21 15.95 -6.88
C VAL A 116 4.07 16.70 -5.85
N TRP A 117 3.73 16.69 -4.55
CA TRP A 117 4.36 17.56 -3.55
C TRP A 117 5.68 17.07 -2.91
N LEU A 118 6.35 16.04 -3.41
CA LEU A 118 7.52 15.49 -2.70
C LEU A 118 8.79 15.47 -3.55
N ARG A 119 9.42 16.63 -3.63
CA ARG A 119 10.73 16.89 -4.24
C ARG A 119 11.84 16.56 -3.23
N THR A 120 12.79 15.69 -3.60
CA THR A 120 14.27 15.93 -3.68
C THR A 120 15.12 14.65 -3.47
N GLN A 121 15.72 14.21 -4.58
CA GLN A 121 17.11 13.75 -4.76
C GLN A 121 17.70 12.78 -3.70
N ARG A 122 17.79 11.49 -4.06
CA ARG A 122 18.98 10.66 -3.81
C ARG A 122 18.99 9.42 -4.72
N GLU A 123 19.97 9.40 -5.61
CA GLU A 123 20.61 8.34 -6.40
C GLU A 123 19.92 6.97 -6.55
N CYS A 124 19.82 6.50 -7.80
CA CYS A 124 19.37 5.15 -8.17
C CYS A 124 20.56 4.22 -8.45
N PRO A 125 20.77 3.16 -7.65
CA PRO A 125 21.41 1.96 -8.15
C PRO A 125 20.46 1.25 -9.14
N ALA A 126 20.98 0.77 -10.26
CA ALA A 126 20.25 -0.11 -11.16
C ALA A 126 19.78 -1.35 -10.38
N LEU A 127 18.50 -1.77 -10.55
CA LEU A 127 18.00 -2.99 -9.92
C LEU A 127 17.41 -4.01 -10.90
N PRO A 128 17.61 -5.31 -10.62
CA PRO A 128 17.16 -6.40 -11.47
C PRO A 128 15.65 -6.63 -11.33
N ALA A 129 15.03 -7.23 -12.35
CA ALA A 129 13.67 -7.71 -12.28
C ALA A 129 13.56 -8.84 -11.23
N HIS A 130 12.96 -8.55 -10.06
CA HIS A 130 12.71 -9.57 -9.04
C HIS A 130 11.23 -9.93 -8.93
N LYS A 131 10.99 -11.24 -9.02
CA LYS A 131 9.70 -11.91 -8.84
C LYS A 131 9.24 -11.75 -7.38
N LEU A 132 7.98 -11.33 -7.13
CA LEU A 132 7.40 -11.31 -5.78
C LEU A 132 7.58 -12.69 -5.13
N VAL A 133 8.18 -12.71 -3.95
CA VAL A 133 8.29 -13.96 -3.19
C VAL A 133 6.91 -14.25 -2.62
N LYS A 134 6.34 -15.42 -2.93
CA LYS A 134 5.10 -15.87 -2.29
C LYS A 134 5.36 -16.04 -0.81
N THR A 135 4.72 -15.21 0.01
CA THR A 135 4.79 -15.30 1.47
C THR A 135 3.40 -15.18 2.10
N ASN A 136 3.28 -15.75 3.31
CA ASN A 136 2.15 -15.53 4.20
C ASN A 136 2.35 -14.28 5.09
N SER A 137 3.28 -13.38 4.74
CA SER A 137 3.53 -12.13 5.46
C SER A 137 3.09 -10.96 4.58
N ALA A 138 2.00 -10.30 4.97
CA ALA A 138 1.56 -9.05 4.34
C ALA A 138 2.67 -8.01 4.29
N VAL A 139 3.46 -7.92 5.36
CA VAL A 139 4.55 -6.94 5.50
C VAL A 139 5.64 -7.17 4.49
N SER A 140 6.02 -8.42 4.27
CA SER A 140 7.11 -8.74 3.34
C SER A 140 6.71 -8.33 1.92
N VAL A 141 5.46 -8.56 1.54
CA VAL A 141 4.92 -8.19 0.22
C VAL A 141 4.72 -6.68 0.10
N ILE A 142 4.13 -6.04 1.11
CA ILE A 142 3.94 -4.58 1.13
C ILE A 142 5.29 -3.87 1.10
N THR A 143 6.28 -4.33 1.88
CA THR A 143 7.62 -3.73 1.90
C THR A 143 8.32 -3.91 0.56
N GLN A 144 8.24 -5.10 -0.06
CA GLN A 144 8.78 -5.34 -1.41
C GLN A 144 8.14 -4.40 -2.44
N LEU A 145 6.82 -4.22 -2.41
CA LEU A 145 6.11 -3.34 -3.34
C LEU A 145 6.37 -1.85 -3.08
N THR A 146 6.49 -1.41 -1.82
CA THR A 146 6.85 -0.01 -1.51
C THR A 146 8.25 0.32 -1.99
N VAL A 147 9.21 -0.60 -1.81
CA VAL A 147 10.58 -0.45 -2.31
C VAL A 147 10.60 -0.42 -3.85
N TYR A 148 9.79 -1.26 -4.50
CA TYR A 148 9.64 -1.28 -5.97
C TYR A 148 9.11 0.06 -6.52
N LEU A 149 8.14 0.68 -5.86
CA LEU A 149 7.53 1.93 -6.31
C LEU A 149 8.35 3.18 -6.02
N SER A 150 9.18 3.19 -4.96
CA SER A 150 10.21 4.24 -4.87
C SER A 150 11.12 4.23 -6.10
N VAL A 151 11.27 3.11 -6.82
CA VAL A 151 12.12 2.99 -8.02
C VAL A 151 11.35 3.29 -9.32
N GLU A 152 10.08 2.84 -9.47
CA GLU A 152 9.26 3.16 -10.67
C GLU A 152 8.82 4.64 -10.74
N LEU A 153 8.51 5.26 -9.59
CA LEU A 153 8.23 6.71 -9.55
C LEU A 153 9.46 7.54 -9.97
N ILE A 154 10.67 7.06 -9.67
CA ILE A 154 11.91 7.71 -10.11
C ILE A 154 12.10 7.56 -11.63
N LYS A 155 11.78 6.39 -12.22
CA LYS A 155 11.81 6.22 -13.69
C LYS A 155 10.86 7.19 -14.41
N TYR A 156 9.62 7.31 -13.95
CA TYR A 156 8.65 8.24 -14.53
C TYR A 156 9.13 9.71 -14.43
N HIS A 157 9.77 10.09 -13.32
CA HIS A 157 10.36 11.42 -13.17
C HIS A 157 11.57 11.68 -14.08
N CYS A 158 12.38 10.66 -14.38
CA CYS A 158 13.50 10.76 -15.31
C CYS A 158 13.05 10.86 -16.77
N GLU A 159 11.93 10.25 -17.15
CA GLU A 159 11.43 10.26 -18.53
C GLU A 159 10.69 11.55 -18.92
N GLU A 160 10.00 12.23 -17.98
CA GLU A 160 9.21 13.41 -18.32
C GLU A 160 9.91 14.78 -18.12
N ASN A 161 11.10 14.88 -17.50
CA ASN A 161 11.61 16.22 -17.13
C ASN A 161 13.12 16.53 -17.09
N ILE A 162 14.05 15.67 -17.53
CA ILE A 162 15.47 16.07 -17.57
C ILE A 162 16.14 15.50 -18.82
N THR A 163 16.74 16.39 -19.62
CA THR A 163 17.69 16.03 -20.68
C THR A 163 18.67 14.99 -20.15
N ALA A 164 19.00 13.97 -20.95
CA ALA A 164 19.77 12.77 -20.63
C ALA A 164 21.16 12.95 -19.93
N SER A 165 21.51 14.15 -19.49
CA SER A 165 22.74 14.54 -18.81
C SER A 165 22.81 14.23 -17.30
N HIS A 166 21.68 13.95 -16.63
CA HIS A 166 21.66 13.76 -15.16
C HIS A 166 21.48 12.30 -14.70
N CYS A 167 21.30 11.35 -15.62
CA CYS A 167 21.30 9.92 -15.30
C CYS A 167 22.72 9.38 -15.54
N ILE A 168 23.63 9.58 -14.58
CA ILE A 168 24.96 8.98 -14.64
C ILE A 168 24.84 7.51 -14.22
N THR A 169 25.16 6.61 -15.14
CA THR A 169 25.28 5.18 -14.92
C THR A 169 26.59 4.87 -14.19
N SER A 170 26.50 4.22 -13.02
CA SER A 170 27.63 3.47 -12.44
C SER A 170 27.46 1.98 -12.71
#